data_AF-A0A7Y9XCJ6-F1
#
_entry.id   AF-A0A7Y9XCJ6-F1
#
_cell.length_a   1.000
_cell.length_b   1.000
_cell.length_c   1.000
_cell.angle_alpha   90.00
_cell.angle_beta   90.00
_cell.angle_gamma   90.00
#
_symmetry.space_group_name_H-M   'P 1'
#
loop_
_entity.id
_entity.type
_entity.pdbx_description
1 polymer ?
#
loop_
_entity_poly.entity_id
_entity_poly.type
_entity_poly.pdbx_seq_one_letter_code
_entity_poly.pdbx_strand_id
1 'polypeptide(L)'
;MNAAEGGLHIENPDPETRARHRRALDRAKRDGLVPAGKSLRHTGRSSEDLIIQLIDPANGGETEWNRIRGSAGTTCTGTAAIVDELRRDPSMVQVPEQMLPRAIAVVKAVGTAVSKSGYRLVLTRKPRNTGLFVTVDGHQYDLTVTEDQERVGEPTPSGFRRSGDRYRRHPPEYEHRWTGRLRLGVPPETYAEYADWSDKGRRRLENQVRALVPELRHRSQAAHEEKRARERRLREWEEEQERRDREKRAAWEKAMAEARSRAVVAKRNALFRDAVESWTTVGGIRRFCRELEEEAGGCADPEHAERLRQWAQWGEETARSWDPGRSDSGLRSQSFDAAPTPDEPRPFVGDWSPHGPYREYRYRPLPKESPSEATGGTSSIGEFRRGGAVDRSRSAGSGMSSPARVGGWRRCPARVPRHLRRARLRLTLPSQTRRR
;
A
#
# COMPACT_ATOMS: atom_id res chain seq x y z
N MET A 1 28.14 -31.21 -5.12
CA MET A 1 28.47 -29.78 -5.29
C MET A 1 27.19 -29.09 -5.71
N ASN A 2 26.52 -28.41 -4.78
CA ASN A 2 25.28 -27.70 -5.10
C ASN A 2 25.65 -26.25 -5.39
N ALA A 3 25.62 -25.88 -6.66
CA ALA A 3 25.73 -24.50 -7.12
C ALA A 3 24.33 -23.99 -7.40
N ALA A 4 23.59 -23.67 -6.34
CA ALA A 4 22.38 -22.86 -6.44
C ALA A 4 22.68 -21.54 -5.71
N GLU A 5 22.50 -20.41 -6.39
CA GLU A 5 22.63 -19.05 -5.85
C GLU A 5 24.05 -18.57 -5.47
N GLY A 6 25.00 -18.64 -6.42
CA GLY A 6 26.26 -17.87 -6.34
C GLY A 6 27.23 -18.29 -5.23
N GLY A 7 26.93 -19.38 -4.52
CA GLY A 7 27.77 -19.98 -3.49
C GLY A 7 28.12 -21.44 -3.79
N LEU A 8 29.33 -21.84 -3.42
CA LEU A 8 29.83 -23.20 -3.43
C LEU A 8 30.00 -23.66 -1.97
N HIS A 9 29.20 -24.63 -1.55
CA HIS A 9 29.27 -25.25 -0.22
C HIS A 9 29.91 -26.63 -0.34
N ILE A 10 30.99 -26.84 0.40
CA ILE A 10 31.74 -28.09 0.49
C ILE A 10 31.68 -28.57 1.95
N GLU A 11 31.03 -29.70 2.17
CA GLU A 11 30.80 -30.28 3.50
C GLU A 11 32.07 -30.97 4.01
N ASN A 12 32.47 -30.66 5.26
CA ASN A 12 33.61 -31.20 5.99
C ASN A 12 34.78 -31.70 5.10
N PRO A 13 35.38 -30.84 4.24
CA PRO A 13 36.44 -31.29 3.36
C PRO A 13 37.67 -31.68 4.17
N ASP A 14 38.31 -32.77 3.74
CA ASP A 14 39.62 -33.16 4.24
C ASP A 14 40.64 -32.02 4.06
N PRO A 15 41.74 -32.01 4.84
CA PRO A 15 42.72 -30.92 4.80
C PRO A 15 43.30 -30.65 3.41
N GLU A 16 43.43 -31.67 2.55
CA GLU A 16 44.02 -31.57 1.23
C GLU A 16 43.04 -30.92 0.23
N THR A 17 41.79 -31.39 0.20
CA THR A 17 40.71 -30.78 -0.59
C THR A 17 40.52 -29.32 -0.19
N ARG A 18 40.57 -29.02 1.11
CA ARG A 18 40.49 -27.64 1.62
C ARG A 18 41.65 -26.78 1.13
N ALA A 19 42.88 -27.27 1.23
CA ALA A 19 44.06 -26.56 0.73
C ALA A 19 43.96 -26.28 -0.77
N ARG A 20 43.47 -27.25 -1.55
CA ARG A 20 43.26 -27.09 -3.01
C ARG A 20 42.27 -25.97 -3.32
N HIS A 21 41.11 -25.94 -2.67
CA HIS A 21 40.12 -24.89 -2.90
C HIS A 21 40.62 -23.52 -2.44
N ARG A 22 41.38 -23.43 -1.33
CA ARG A 22 41.98 -22.17 -0.89
C ARG A 22 43.00 -21.63 -1.90
N ARG A 23 43.90 -22.49 -2.41
CA ARG A 23 44.86 -22.10 -3.46
C ARG A 23 44.15 -21.58 -4.71
N ALA A 24 43.05 -22.22 -5.12
CA ALA A 24 42.23 -21.78 -6.25
C ALA A 24 41.59 -20.40 -6.01
N LEU A 25 41.07 -20.14 -4.81
CA LEU A 25 40.50 -18.84 -4.44
C LEU A 25 41.56 -17.74 -4.39
N ASP A 26 42.72 -18.02 -3.79
CA ASP A 26 43.82 -17.06 -3.69
C ASP A 26 44.39 -16.73 -5.08
N ARG A 27 44.42 -17.72 -5.98
CA ARG A 27 44.77 -17.51 -7.39
C ARG A 27 43.72 -16.65 -8.11
N ALA A 28 42.43 -16.94 -7.95
CA ALA A 28 41.35 -16.16 -8.56
C ALA A 28 41.35 -14.70 -8.12
N LYS A 29 41.72 -14.42 -6.86
CA LYS A 29 41.89 -13.04 -6.35
C LYS A 29 43.11 -12.34 -6.94
N ARG A 30 44.25 -13.03 -7.03
CA ARG A 30 45.50 -12.48 -7.60
C ARG A 30 45.39 -12.21 -9.09
N ASP A 31 44.72 -13.09 -9.82
CA ASP A 31 44.59 -13.05 -11.27
C ASP A 31 43.43 -12.14 -11.73
N GLY A 32 42.75 -11.43 -10.80
CA GLY A 32 41.69 -10.48 -11.14
C GLY A 32 40.40 -11.09 -11.69
N LEU A 33 40.16 -12.39 -11.45
CA LEU A 33 39.01 -13.13 -12.00
C LEU A 33 37.69 -12.85 -11.26
N VAL A 34 37.68 -11.88 -10.33
CA VAL A 34 36.49 -11.47 -9.58
C VAL A 34 35.82 -10.30 -10.32
N PRO A 35 34.52 -10.40 -10.69
CA PRO A 35 33.83 -9.31 -11.36
C PRO A 35 33.88 -8.00 -10.59
N ALA A 36 34.02 -6.88 -11.31
CA ALA A 36 34.09 -5.54 -10.71
C ALA A 36 32.88 -5.25 -9.81
N GLY A 37 33.14 -4.75 -8.61
CA GLY A 37 32.11 -4.47 -7.60
C GLY A 37 31.69 -5.66 -6.75
N LYS A 38 32.13 -6.89 -7.04
CA LYS A 38 31.83 -8.09 -6.24
C LYS A 38 33.02 -8.52 -5.39
N SER A 39 32.76 -9.24 -4.29
CA SER A 39 33.82 -9.75 -3.41
C SER A 39 33.70 -11.25 -3.18
N LEU A 40 34.80 -11.98 -3.38
CA LEU A 40 34.86 -13.42 -3.17
C LEU A 40 35.29 -13.72 -1.73
N ARG A 41 34.39 -14.28 -0.91
CA ARG A 41 34.65 -14.64 0.50
C ARG A 41 34.47 -16.14 0.74
N HIS A 42 35.11 -16.66 1.79
CA HIS A 42 34.98 -18.06 2.22
C HIS A 42 34.99 -18.24 3.75
N THR A 43 34.34 -19.29 4.26
CA THR A 43 34.28 -19.70 5.69
C THR A 43 35.03 -21.02 5.94
N GLY A 44 35.09 -21.51 7.19
CA GLY A 44 35.65 -22.84 7.52
C GLY A 44 37.19 -22.89 7.55
N ARG A 45 37.82 -22.18 8.50
CA ARG A 45 39.30 -22.06 8.59
C ARG A 45 40.01 -23.33 9.07
N SER A 46 39.44 -24.07 10.01
CA SER A 46 40.14 -25.14 10.74
C SER A 46 39.42 -26.50 10.75
N SER A 47 38.09 -26.55 10.88
CA SER A 47 37.37 -27.83 11.07
C SER A 47 35.86 -27.77 10.81
N GLU A 48 35.44 -27.09 9.75
CA GLU A 48 34.02 -26.89 9.42
C GLU A 48 33.78 -26.95 7.92
N ASP A 49 32.51 -26.87 7.52
CA ASP A 49 32.10 -26.71 6.13
C ASP A 49 32.78 -25.50 5.47
N LEU A 50 33.28 -25.72 4.26
CA LEU A 50 33.89 -24.69 3.43
C LEU A 50 32.79 -24.11 2.53
N ILE A 51 32.25 -22.97 2.94
CA ILE A 51 31.34 -22.17 2.12
C ILE A 51 32.14 -21.09 1.40
N ILE A 52 31.99 -21.02 0.09
CA ILE A 52 32.64 -20.06 -0.80
C ILE A 52 31.52 -19.27 -1.46
N GLN A 53 31.57 -17.94 -1.47
CA GLN A 53 30.52 -17.16 -2.10
C GLN A 53 31.04 -15.88 -2.74
N LEU A 54 30.42 -15.54 -3.87
CA LEU A 54 30.59 -14.25 -4.52
C LEU A 54 29.52 -13.28 -4.01
N ILE A 55 29.94 -12.30 -3.22
CA ILE A 55 29.05 -11.32 -2.59
C ILE A 55 28.91 -10.10 -3.49
N ASP A 56 27.66 -9.70 -3.69
CA ASP A 56 27.28 -8.45 -4.35
C ASP A 56 26.85 -7.42 -3.29
N PRO A 57 27.43 -6.20 -3.26
CA PRO A 57 26.99 -5.15 -2.34
C PRO A 57 25.51 -4.77 -2.53
N ALA A 58 24.92 -4.96 -3.73
CA ALA A 58 23.50 -4.70 -3.99
C ALA A 58 22.56 -5.72 -3.34
N ASN A 59 23.04 -6.94 -3.04
CA ASN A 59 22.25 -8.03 -2.46
C ASN A 59 22.36 -8.13 -0.92
N GLY A 60 22.80 -7.05 -0.26
CA GLY A 60 22.91 -6.99 1.20
C GLY A 60 24.34 -7.21 1.73
N GLY A 61 25.31 -7.45 0.84
CA GLY A 61 26.74 -7.31 1.11
C GLY A 61 27.22 -8.00 2.38
N GLU A 62 27.71 -7.20 3.34
CA GLU A 62 28.26 -7.68 4.62
C GLU A 62 27.20 -8.32 5.52
N THR A 63 25.95 -7.87 5.46
CA THR A 63 24.83 -8.40 6.25
C THR A 63 24.48 -9.83 5.82
N GLU A 64 24.45 -10.06 4.50
CA GLU A 64 24.23 -11.39 3.92
C GLU A 64 25.41 -12.32 4.25
N TRP A 65 26.65 -11.83 4.13
CA TRP A 65 27.83 -12.59 4.51
C TRP A 65 27.86 -12.94 6.01
N ASN A 66 27.46 -12.03 6.88
CA ASN A 66 27.39 -12.29 8.32
C ASN A 66 26.30 -13.32 8.65
N ARG A 67 25.18 -13.31 7.93
CA ARG A 67 24.14 -14.36 8.03
C ARG A 67 24.71 -15.73 7.63
N ILE A 68 25.42 -15.79 6.50
CA ILE A 68 25.95 -17.04 5.93
C ILE A 68 27.11 -17.60 6.77
N ARG A 69 28.04 -16.73 7.20
CA ARG A 69 29.10 -17.07 8.16
C ARG A 69 28.50 -17.55 9.49
N GLY A 70 27.46 -16.90 9.98
CA GLY A 70 26.78 -17.29 11.21
C GLY A 70 26.05 -18.64 11.12
N SER A 71 25.61 -19.05 9.92
CA SER A 71 24.96 -20.35 9.69
C SER A 71 25.91 -21.49 9.31
N ALA A 72 27.14 -21.19 8.88
CA ALA A 72 28.08 -22.19 8.35
C ALA A 72 28.53 -23.24 9.38
N GLY A 73 28.59 -22.90 10.67
CA GLY A 73 28.95 -23.82 11.76
C GLY A 73 27.74 -24.45 12.47
N THR A 74 26.56 -24.36 11.86
CA THR A 74 25.27 -24.52 12.54
C THR A 74 24.38 -25.57 11.89
N THR A 75 24.73 -26.15 10.74
CA THR A 75 23.87 -27.16 10.12
C THR A 75 24.58 -28.49 9.92
N CYS A 76 23.96 -29.57 10.40
CA CYS A 76 24.41 -30.94 10.23
C CYS A 76 23.60 -31.57 9.12
N THR A 77 24.30 -32.15 8.16
CA THR A 77 23.69 -32.74 6.97
C THR A 77 23.97 -34.24 6.93
N GLY A 78 22.97 -35.03 6.56
CA GLY A 78 23.09 -36.47 6.45
C GLY A 78 22.71 -37.20 7.73
N THR A 79 22.03 -38.33 7.56
CA THR A 79 21.33 -39.02 8.66
C THR A 79 22.27 -39.47 9.78
N ALA A 80 23.49 -39.92 9.47
CA ALA A 80 24.46 -40.36 10.48
C ALA A 80 24.96 -39.21 11.35
N ALA A 81 25.37 -38.09 10.73
CA ALA A 81 25.83 -36.90 11.44
C ALA A 81 24.74 -36.30 12.33
N ILE A 82 23.50 -36.25 11.83
CA ILE A 82 22.33 -35.79 12.60
C ILE A 82 22.09 -36.69 13.82
N VAL A 83 22.18 -38.01 13.66
CA VAL A 83 22.00 -38.95 14.77
C VAL A 83 23.05 -38.78 15.85
N ASP A 84 24.32 -38.63 15.46
CA ASP A 84 25.40 -38.46 16.42
C ASP A 84 25.30 -37.12 17.14
N GLU A 85 24.84 -36.08 16.46
CA GLU A 85 24.55 -34.79 17.08
C GLU A 85 23.38 -34.89 18.07
N LEU A 86 22.29 -35.60 17.72
CA LEU A 86 21.16 -35.82 18.63
C LEU A 86 21.55 -36.63 19.88
N ARG A 87 22.56 -37.49 19.80
CA ARG A 87 23.13 -38.19 20.96
C ARG A 87 23.97 -37.27 21.83
N ARG A 88 24.67 -36.31 21.22
CA ARG A 88 25.52 -35.33 21.91
C ARG A 88 24.68 -34.27 22.62
N ASP A 89 23.58 -33.84 22.01
CA ASP A 89 22.69 -32.81 22.53
C ASP A 89 21.21 -33.25 22.37
N PRO A 90 20.64 -33.92 23.39
CA PRO A 90 19.26 -34.37 23.37
C PRO A 90 18.23 -33.22 23.35
N SER A 91 18.63 -32.00 23.72
CA SER A 91 17.72 -30.84 23.80
C SER A 91 17.17 -30.38 22.45
N MET A 92 17.73 -30.91 21.35
CA MET A 92 17.30 -30.64 19.99
C MET A 92 15.97 -31.31 19.61
N VAL A 93 15.49 -32.27 20.41
CA VAL A 93 14.19 -32.93 20.23
C VAL A 93 13.35 -32.70 21.48
N GLN A 94 12.06 -32.38 21.32
CA GLN A 94 11.16 -32.16 22.45
C GLN A 94 10.63 -33.49 23.00
N VAL A 95 11.53 -34.33 23.48
CA VAL A 95 11.23 -35.64 24.08
C VAL A 95 12.00 -35.80 25.39
N PRO A 96 11.42 -36.45 26.41
CA PRO A 96 12.14 -36.84 27.62
C PRO A 96 13.24 -37.85 27.29
N GLU A 97 14.26 -37.90 28.14
CA GLU A 97 15.48 -38.69 27.95
C GLU A 97 15.20 -40.19 27.71
N GLN A 98 14.20 -40.74 28.40
CA GLN A 98 13.77 -42.13 28.24
C GLN A 98 13.27 -42.47 26.82
N MET A 99 12.80 -41.47 26.06
CA MET A 99 12.29 -41.63 24.70
C MET A 99 13.29 -41.25 23.61
N LEU A 100 14.46 -40.73 24.00
CA LEU A 100 15.52 -40.34 23.07
C LEU A 100 15.96 -41.48 22.13
N PRO A 101 16.16 -42.74 22.59
CA PRO A 101 16.54 -43.83 21.68
C PRO A 101 15.50 -44.08 20.59
N ARG A 102 14.21 -43.93 20.93
CA ARG A 102 13.10 -44.08 19.98
C ARG A 102 13.02 -42.89 19.03
N ALA A 103 13.18 -41.67 19.53
CA ALA A 103 13.23 -40.48 18.68
C ALA A 103 14.37 -40.53 17.66
N ILE A 104 15.56 -41.00 18.08
CA ILE A 104 16.70 -41.25 17.18
C ILE A 104 16.33 -42.30 16.11
N ALA A 105 15.61 -43.37 16.47
CA ALA A 105 15.16 -44.36 15.50
C ALA A 105 14.18 -43.79 14.46
N VAL A 106 13.27 -42.91 14.90
CA VAL A 106 12.37 -42.18 14.00
C VAL A 106 13.17 -41.27 13.05
N VAL A 107 14.12 -40.48 13.56
CA VAL A 107 14.96 -39.61 12.74
C VAL A 107 15.80 -40.41 11.74
N LYS A 108 16.31 -41.59 12.13
CA LYS A 108 16.98 -42.52 11.21
C LYS A 108 16.06 -43.02 10.11
N ALA A 109 14.84 -43.42 10.47
CA ALA A 109 13.84 -43.87 9.51
C ALA A 109 13.48 -42.74 8.52
N VAL A 110 13.30 -41.51 9.01
CA VAL A 110 13.03 -40.32 8.19
C VAL A 110 14.18 -40.06 7.24
N GLY A 111 15.40 -39.97 7.77
CA GLY A 111 16.60 -39.77 6.96
C GLY A 111 16.76 -40.84 5.87
N THR A 112 16.46 -42.10 6.17
CA THR A 112 16.49 -43.20 5.20
C THR A 112 15.41 -43.04 4.13
N ALA A 113 14.17 -42.74 4.50
CA ALA A 113 13.05 -42.60 3.56
C ALA A 113 13.25 -41.40 2.60
N VAL A 114 13.70 -40.28 3.16
CA VAL A 114 14.01 -39.05 2.44
C VAL A 114 15.20 -39.27 1.49
N SER A 115 16.27 -39.90 1.96
CA SER A 115 17.45 -40.22 1.14
C SER A 115 17.15 -41.19 0.00
N LYS A 116 16.33 -42.23 0.24
CA LYS A 116 15.87 -43.16 -0.81
C LYS A 116 15.12 -42.46 -1.93
N SER A 117 14.50 -41.33 -1.62
CA SER A 117 13.70 -40.55 -2.56
C SER A 117 14.48 -39.42 -3.23
N GLY A 118 15.80 -39.35 -3.00
CA GLY A 118 16.70 -38.34 -3.55
C GLY A 118 16.73 -37.02 -2.77
N TYR A 119 16.02 -36.93 -1.66
CA TYR A 119 15.99 -35.74 -0.81
C TYR A 119 16.98 -35.87 0.34
N ARG A 120 17.18 -34.77 1.08
CA ARG A 120 18.17 -34.71 2.16
C ARG A 120 17.54 -34.15 3.42
N LEU A 121 17.81 -34.84 4.53
CA LEU A 121 17.47 -34.36 5.87
C LEU A 121 18.60 -33.46 6.38
N VAL A 122 18.23 -32.30 6.91
CA VAL A 122 19.13 -31.28 7.43
C VAL A 122 18.71 -30.93 8.85
N LEU A 123 19.68 -30.76 9.75
CA LEU A 123 19.48 -30.27 11.11
C LEU A 123 20.13 -28.90 11.23
N THR A 124 19.42 -27.91 11.74
CA THR A 124 19.97 -26.59 12.09
C THR A 124 20.12 -26.44 13.59
N ARG A 125 21.20 -25.80 14.04
CA ARG A 125 21.64 -25.58 15.42
C ARG A 125 21.73 -24.08 15.74
N LYS A 126 20.60 -23.37 15.70
CA LYS A 126 20.56 -21.95 16.06
C LYS A 126 20.07 -21.81 17.50
N PRO A 127 20.63 -20.90 18.33
CA PRO A 127 20.21 -20.71 19.73
C PRO A 127 18.71 -20.50 19.96
N ARG A 128 17.96 -20.11 18.92
CA ARG A 128 16.52 -19.87 18.93
C ARG A 128 15.73 -20.64 17.87
N ASN A 129 16.40 -21.41 17.01
CA ASN A 129 15.75 -22.06 15.87
C ASN A 129 16.48 -23.36 15.50
N THR A 130 16.53 -24.27 16.48
CA THR A 130 17.01 -25.63 16.27
C THR A 130 15.86 -26.44 15.70
N GLY A 131 16.07 -27.03 14.52
CA GLY A 131 15.00 -27.73 13.81
C GLY A 131 15.54 -28.67 12.75
N LEU A 132 14.80 -29.76 12.52
CA LEU A 132 15.00 -30.65 11.39
C LEU A 132 14.20 -30.12 10.21
N PHE A 133 14.74 -30.17 8.99
CA PHE A 133 13.98 -29.84 7.80
C PHE A 133 14.41 -30.70 6.61
N VAL A 134 13.52 -30.76 5.61
CA VAL A 134 13.74 -31.44 4.33
C VAL A 134 13.37 -30.49 3.21
N THR A 135 14.22 -30.41 2.19
CA THR A 135 13.90 -29.66 0.97
C THR A 135 13.37 -30.61 -0.11
N VAL A 136 12.16 -30.35 -0.61
CA VAL A 136 11.50 -31.12 -1.68
C VAL A 136 11.09 -30.16 -2.79
N ASP A 137 11.62 -30.40 -3.99
CA ASP A 137 11.39 -29.61 -5.23
C ASP A 137 11.48 -28.08 -5.03
N GLY A 138 12.41 -27.63 -4.19
CA GLY A 138 12.66 -26.21 -3.88
C GLY A 138 11.88 -25.64 -2.70
N HIS A 139 11.00 -26.42 -2.06
CA HIS A 139 10.26 -26.04 -0.86
C HIS A 139 10.90 -26.65 0.39
N GLN A 140 11.02 -25.87 1.46
CA GLN A 140 11.58 -26.34 2.72
C GLN A 140 10.44 -26.71 3.68
N TYR A 141 10.47 -27.94 4.18
CA TYR A 141 9.53 -28.43 5.17
C TYR A 141 10.24 -28.72 6.48
N ASP A 142 9.87 -27.98 7.52
CA ASP A 142 10.32 -28.26 8.87
C ASP A 142 9.69 -29.56 9.38
N LEU A 143 10.42 -30.30 10.20
CA LEU A 143 10.01 -31.55 10.82
C LEU A 143 10.16 -31.43 12.33
N THR A 144 9.11 -31.74 13.06
CA THR A 144 9.11 -31.73 14.52
C THR A 144 8.88 -33.14 15.05
N VAL A 145 9.79 -33.64 15.87
CA VAL A 145 9.60 -34.86 16.64
C VAL A 145 9.33 -34.48 18.08
N THR A 146 8.15 -34.79 18.59
CA THR A 146 7.69 -34.43 19.93
C THR A 146 7.08 -35.64 20.62
N GLU A 147 7.02 -35.64 21.94
CA GLU A 147 6.18 -36.59 22.68
C GLU A 147 4.82 -35.98 23.03
N ASP A 148 3.76 -36.76 22.87
CA ASP A 148 2.42 -36.35 23.27
C ASP A 148 2.33 -36.22 24.80
N GLN A 149 1.80 -35.08 25.24
CA GLN A 149 1.46 -34.82 26.62
C GLN A 149 -0.05 -34.94 26.83
N GLU A 150 -0.44 -35.61 27.89
CA GLU A 150 -1.83 -35.69 28.34
C GLU A 150 -2.03 -34.73 29.51
N ARG A 151 -3.17 -34.04 29.51
CA ARG A 151 -3.58 -33.19 30.63
C ARG A 151 -4.07 -34.09 31.77
N VAL A 152 -3.49 -33.94 32.94
CA VAL A 152 -3.81 -34.75 34.11
C VAL A 152 -4.22 -33.84 35.27
N GLY A 153 -5.22 -34.29 36.03
CA GLY A 153 -5.70 -33.60 37.23
C GLY A 153 -6.72 -32.49 36.96
N GLU A 154 -7.20 -31.90 38.06
CA GLU A 154 -8.02 -30.70 38.01
C GLU A 154 -7.14 -29.47 37.67
N PRO A 155 -7.66 -28.49 36.93
CA PRO A 155 -6.92 -27.27 36.63
C PRO A 155 -6.45 -26.62 37.93
N THR A 156 -5.16 -26.28 38.00
CA THR A 156 -4.64 -25.50 39.13
C THR A 156 -5.39 -24.17 39.13
N PRO A 157 -6.06 -23.77 40.24
CA PRO A 157 -6.76 -22.50 40.30
C PRO A 157 -5.75 -21.38 40.05
N SER A 158 -5.80 -20.77 38.87
CA SER A 158 -5.00 -19.58 38.57
C SER A 158 -5.29 -18.56 39.66
N GLY A 159 -4.27 -18.16 40.45
CA GLY A 159 -4.42 -17.34 41.65
C GLY A 159 -5.36 -16.15 41.43
N PHE A 160 -6.62 -16.33 41.81
CA PHE A 160 -7.69 -15.41 41.44
C PHE A 160 -7.71 -14.25 42.43
N ARG A 161 -6.79 -13.29 42.29
CA ARG A 161 -7.02 -11.97 42.88
C ARG A 161 -7.90 -11.19 41.91
N ARG A 162 -9.08 -10.78 42.39
CA ARG A 162 -10.04 -9.89 41.69
C ARG A 162 -9.39 -8.54 41.38
N SER A 163 -8.49 -8.49 40.39
CA SER A 163 -8.11 -7.25 39.74
C SER A 163 -9.13 -7.00 38.63
N GLY A 164 -9.76 -5.82 38.62
CA GLY A 164 -10.94 -5.48 37.82
C GLY A 164 -10.75 -5.46 36.29
N ASP A 165 -9.69 -6.06 35.76
CA ASP A 165 -9.40 -6.09 34.33
C ASP A 165 -10.02 -7.34 33.68
N ARG A 166 -11.22 -7.17 33.13
CA ARG A 166 -12.03 -8.23 32.52
C ARG A 166 -11.38 -8.85 31.26
N TYR A 167 -10.34 -8.21 30.72
CA TYR A 167 -9.67 -8.60 29.47
C TYR A 167 -8.39 -9.44 29.67
N ARG A 168 -7.95 -9.68 30.92
CA ARG A 168 -6.81 -10.55 31.25
C ARG A 168 -7.25 -11.82 31.99
N ARG A 169 -8.08 -12.64 31.35
CA ARG A 169 -8.30 -14.02 31.82
C ARG A 169 -7.10 -14.87 31.40
N HIS A 170 -6.25 -15.23 32.36
CA HIS A 170 -5.24 -16.25 32.14
C HIS A 170 -5.92 -17.61 31.97
N PRO A 171 -5.56 -18.41 30.95
CA PRO A 171 -6.07 -19.78 30.83
C PRO A 171 -5.74 -20.59 32.08
N PRO A 172 -6.61 -21.52 32.51
CA PRO A 172 -6.30 -22.41 33.61
C PRO A 172 -5.05 -23.25 33.30
N GLU A 173 -4.17 -23.39 34.28
CA GLU A 173 -2.95 -24.19 34.16
C GLU A 173 -3.27 -25.66 34.49
N TYR A 174 -2.80 -26.58 33.65
CA TYR A 174 -2.97 -28.03 33.83
C TYR A 174 -1.60 -28.68 34.08
N GLU A 175 -1.58 -29.71 34.92
CA GLU A 175 -0.43 -30.62 34.96
C GLU A 175 -0.42 -31.44 33.66
N HIS A 176 0.73 -31.51 33.00
CA HIS A 176 0.90 -32.27 31.77
C HIS A 176 1.81 -33.46 32.07
N ARG A 177 1.38 -34.66 31.69
CA ARG A 177 2.18 -35.88 31.81
C ARG A 177 2.54 -36.42 30.44
N TRP A 178 3.80 -36.80 30.30
CA TRP A 178 4.35 -37.45 29.12
C TRP A 178 3.74 -38.85 28.94
N THR A 179 3.18 -39.14 27.76
CA THR A 179 2.37 -40.35 27.51
C THR A 179 3.16 -41.55 26.99
N GLY A 180 4.43 -41.36 26.64
CA GLY A 180 5.30 -42.33 25.96
C GLY A 180 5.04 -42.46 24.45
N ARG A 181 4.17 -41.61 23.86
CA ARG A 181 3.78 -41.65 22.45
C ARG A 181 4.51 -40.59 21.65
N LEU A 182 5.28 -40.99 20.66
CA LEU A 182 5.95 -40.04 19.77
C LEU A 182 5.01 -39.54 18.67
N ARG A 183 5.20 -38.28 18.29
CA ARG A 183 4.56 -37.60 17.17
C ARG A 183 5.63 -37.01 16.24
N LEU A 184 5.44 -37.19 14.94
CA LEU A 184 6.15 -36.48 13.87
C LEU A 184 5.15 -35.51 13.25
N GLY A 185 5.49 -34.23 13.20
CA GLY A 185 4.68 -33.18 12.59
C GLY A 185 5.42 -32.46 11.48
N VAL A 186 4.68 -32.07 10.44
CA VAL A 186 5.11 -31.07 9.46
C VAL A 186 4.25 -29.83 9.70
N PRO A 187 4.78 -28.79 10.36
CA PRO A 187 4.03 -27.58 10.63
C PRO A 187 3.62 -26.90 9.32
N PRO A 188 2.47 -26.21 9.32
CA PRO A 188 2.00 -25.50 8.14
C PRO A 188 2.84 -24.25 7.91
N GLU A 189 3.21 -24.01 6.66
CA GLU A 189 4.06 -22.87 6.29
C GLU A 189 3.27 -21.55 6.31
N THR A 190 1.93 -21.59 6.15
CA THR A 190 1.08 -20.40 6.30
C THR A 190 -0.38 -20.75 6.60
N TYR A 191 -1.01 -21.52 5.73
CA TYR A 191 -2.44 -21.89 5.82
C TYR A 191 -2.71 -23.36 5.46
N ALA A 192 -1.67 -24.16 5.27
CA ALA A 192 -1.80 -25.58 5.01
C ALA A 192 -2.35 -26.30 6.26
N GLU A 193 -2.95 -27.48 6.06
CA GLU A 193 -3.32 -28.33 7.19
C GLU A 193 -2.07 -28.89 7.87
N TYR A 194 -2.11 -29.02 9.20
CA TYR A 194 -1.03 -29.65 9.97
C TYR A 194 -1.05 -31.15 9.65
N ALA A 195 0.01 -31.69 9.04
CA ALA A 195 0.14 -33.14 8.88
C ALA A 195 0.90 -33.68 10.07
N ASP A 196 0.30 -34.63 10.78
CA ASP A 196 0.94 -35.34 11.86
C ASP A 196 0.76 -36.86 11.81
N TRP A 197 1.79 -37.53 12.30
CA TRP A 197 1.81 -38.98 12.49
C TRP A 197 2.15 -39.22 13.95
N SER A 198 1.36 -40.03 14.64
CA SER A 198 1.58 -40.35 16.05
C SER A 198 1.51 -41.85 16.32
N ASP A 199 2.11 -42.28 17.42
CA ASP A 199 2.00 -43.66 17.91
C ASP A 199 0.52 -44.02 18.21
N LYS A 200 -0.03 -44.96 17.43
CA LYS A 200 -1.44 -45.41 17.54
C LYS A 200 -1.50 -46.90 17.77
N GLY A 201 -1.62 -47.30 19.04
CA GLY A 201 -1.78 -48.71 19.45
C GLY A 201 -0.61 -49.57 18.97
N ARG A 202 -0.87 -50.52 18.06
CA ARG A 202 0.18 -51.37 17.46
C ARG A 202 0.99 -50.69 16.34
N ARG A 203 0.52 -49.54 15.82
CA ARG A 203 1.24 -48.79 14.78
C ARG A 203 2.21 -47.81 15.43
N ARG A 204 3.49 -48.15 15.36
CA ARG A 204 4.56 -47.26 15.80
C ARG A 204 4.92 -46.22 14.74
N LEU A 205 5.38 -45.06 15.16
CA LEU A 205 5.73 -43.91 14.33
C LEU A 205 6.79 -44.24 13.28
N GLU A 206 7.76 -45.10 13.60
CA GLU A 206 8.85 -45.50 12.71
C GLU A 206 8.31 -46.17 11.42
N ASN A 207 7.17 -46.87 11.51
CA ASN A 207 6.53 -47.52 10.37
C ASN A 207 5.65 -46.56 9.54
N GLN A 208 5.30 -45.40 10.10
CA GLN A 208 4.47 -44.38 9.44
C GLN A 208 5.29 -43.40 8.60
N VAL A 209 6.59 -43.31 8.84
CA VAL A 209 7.54 -42.45 8.11
C VAL A 209 7.49 -42.64 6.58
N ARG A 210 7.13 -43.84 6.10
CA ARG A 210 6.97 -44.09 4.65
C ARG A 210 5.92 -43.20 3.96
N ALA A 211 4.95 -42.70 4.72
CA ALA A 211 3.91 -41.79 4.23
C ALA A 211 4.39 -40.31 4.18
N LEU A 212 5.50 -39.98 4.85
CA LEU A 212 6.03 -38.62 4.90
C LEU A 212 6.42 -38.12 3.50
N VAL A 213 7.21 -38.89 2.75
CA VAL A 213 7.72 -38.41 1.46
C VAL A 213 6.60 -38.15 0.43
N PRO A 214 5.61 -39.05 0.23
CA PRO A 214 4.45 -38.76 -0.60
C PRO A 214 3.70 -37.48 -0.19
N GLU A 215 3.52 -37.26 1.12
CA GLU A 215 2.88 -36.05 1.65
C GLU A 215 3.68 -34.78 1.31
N LEU A 216 5.00 -34.79 1.54
CA LEU A 216 5.85 -33.65 1.20
C LEU A 216 5.84 -33.33 -0.30
N ARG A 217 5.82 -34.36 -1.16
CA ARG A 217 5.67 -34.19 -2.61
C ARG A 217 4.32 -33.60 -2.99
N HIS A 218 3.24 -34.08 -2.37
CA HIS A 218 1.89 -33.54 -2.61
C HIS A 218 1.82 -32.05 -2.25
N ARG A 219 2.37 -31.67 -1.09
CA ARG A 219 2.46 -30.26 -0.66
C ARG A 219 3.29 -29.41 -1.63
N SER A 220 4.41 -29.94 -2.12
CA SER A 220 5.29 -29.26 -3.07
C SER A 220 4.57 -28.96 -4.40
N GLN A 221 3.82 -29.95 -4.90
CA GLN A 221 3.01 -29.80 -6.11
C GLN A 221 1.89 -28.78 -5.92
N ALA A 222 1.14 -28.88 -4.82
CA ALA A 222 0.07 -27.94 -4.50
C ALA A 222 0.60 -26.49 -4.38
N ALA A 223 1.75 -26.29 -3.74
CA ALA A 223 2.38 -24.98 -3.63
C ALA A 223 2.81 -24.42 -5.00
N HIS A 224 3.33 -25.27 -5.90
CA HIS A 224 3.65 -24.88 -7.27
C HIS A 224 2.41 -24.45 -8.06
N GLU A 225 1.33 -25.22 -7.97
CA GLU A 225 0.06 -24.92 -8.63
C GLU A 225 -0.56 -23.61 -8.12
N GLU A 226 -0.54 -23.40 -6.80
CA GLU A 226 -1.04 -22.16 -6.19
C GLU A 226 -0.22 -20.95 -6.63
N LYS A 227 1.11 -21.06 -6.65
CA LYS A 227 2.00 -20.01 -7.17
C LYS A 227 1.66 -19.67 -8.61
N ARG A 228 1.51 -20.68 -9.47
CA ARG A 228 1.14 -20.50 -10.89
C ARG A 228 -0.25 -19.88 -11.04
N ALA A 229 -1.21 -20.24 -10.19
CA ALA A 229 -2.54 -19.64 -10.20
C ALA A 229 -2.50 -18.18 -9.75
N ARG A 230 -1.68 -17.85 -8.75
CA ARG A 230 -1.47 -16.47 -8.26
C ARG A 230 -0.81 -15.59 -9.32
N GLU A 231 0.21 -16.10 -10.00
CA GLU A 231 0.86 -15.41 -11.14
C GLU A 231 -0.14 -15.11 -12.26
N ARG A 232 -1.00 -16.07 -12.63
CA ARG A 232 -2.06 -15.85 -13.63
C ARG A 232 -3.04 -14.76 -13.20
N ARG A 233 -3.54 -14.83 -11.95
CA ARG A 233 -4.46 -13.81 -11.41
C ARG A 233 -3.82 -12.42 -11.37
N LEU A 234 -2.53 -12.34 -11.01
CA LEU A 234 -1.81 -11.07 -10.98
C LEU A 234 -1.70 -10.48 -12.39
N ARG A 235 -1.33 -11.31 -13.38
CA ARG A 235 -1.25 -10.88 -14.78
C ARG A 235 -2.61 -10.43 -15.33
N GLU A 236 -3.67 -11.19 -15.09
CA GLU A 236 -5.03 -10.82 -15.49
C GLU A 236 -5.47 -9.49 -14.87
N TRP A 237 -5.14 -9.28 -13.58
CA TRP A 237 -5.42 -8.04 -12.88
C TRP A 237 -4.62 -6.86 -13.45
N GLU A 238 -3.34 -7.03 -13.76
CA GLU A 238 -2.49 -6.01 -14.38
C GLU A 238 -3.01 -5.62 -15.77
N GLU A 239 -3.37 -6.60 -16.62
CA GLU A 239 -3.95 -6.37 -17.93
C GLU A 239 -5.30 -5.63 -17.82
N GLU A 240 -6.14 -5.97 -16.83
CA GLU A 240 -7.39 -5.26 -16.58
C GLU A 240 -7.16 -3.82 -16.08
N GLN A 241 -6.20 -3.59 -15.18
CA GLN A 241 -5.85 -2.25 -14.72
C GLN A 241 -5.35 -1.39 -15.88
N GLU A 242 -4.46 -1.94 -16.71
CA GLU A 242 -3.93 -1.22 -17.86
C GLU A 242 -5.03 -0.85 -18.86
N ARG A 243 -5.98 -1.75 -19.10
CA ARG A 243 -7.16 -1.46 -19.94
C ARG A 243 -8.00 -0.33 -19.33
N ARG A 244 -8.33 -0.42 -18.04
CA ARG A 244 -9.11 0.61 -17.32
C ARG A 244 -8.40 1.97 -17.35
N ASP A 245 -7.08 2.00 -17.20
CA ASP A 245 -6.31 3.25 -17.22
C ASP A 245 -6.16 3.82 -18.63
N ARG A 246 -6.10 2.98 -19.67
CA ARG A 246 -6.18 3.42 -21.07
C ARG A 246 -7.56 4.02 -21.38
N GLU A 247 -8.64 3.35 -20.98
CA GLU A 247 -10.01 3.86 -21.15
C GLU A 247 -10.23 5.19 -20.41
N LYS A 248 -9.78 5.30 -19.15
CA LYS A 248 -9.85 6.55 -18.39
C LYS A 248 -9.07 7.68 -19.05
N ARG A 249 -7.85 7.42 -19.53
CA ARG A 249 -7.02 8.42 -20.24
C ARG A 249 -7.69 8.88 -21.53
N ALA A 250 -8.18 7.96 -22.35
CA ALA A 250 -8.89 8.30 -23.58
C ALA A 250 -10.16 9.13 -23.31
N ALA A 251 -10.93 8.78 -22.27
CA ALA A 251 -12.10 9.56 -21.86
C ALA A 251 -11.73 10.97 -21.38
N TRP A 252 -10.64 11.10 -20.61
CA TRP A 252 -10.12 12.40 -20.17
C TRP A 252 -9.62 13.25 -21.33
N GLU A 253 -8.83 12.69 -22.25
CA GLU A 253 -8.32 13.40 -23.44
C GLU A 253 -9.47 13.92 -24.31
N LYS A 254 -10.49 13.09 -24.54
CA LYS A 254 -11.69 13.51 -25.26
C LYS A 254 -12.40 14.67 -24.55
N ALA A 255 -12.64 14.55 -23.24
CA ALA A 255 -13.27 15.61 -22.46
C ALA A 255 -12.44 16.91 -22.47
N MET A 256 -11.11 16.82 -22.39
CA MET A 256 -10.21 17.97 -22.46
C MET A 256 -10.20 18.63 -23.83
N ALA A 257 -10.25 17.86 -24.91
CA ALA A 257 -10.32 18.40 -26.27
C ALA A 257 -11.62 19.20 -26.48
N GLU A 258 -12.75 18.64 -26.03
CA GLU A 258 -14.05 19.33 -26.06
C GLU A 258 -14.03 20.58 -25.16
N ALA A 259 -13.49 20.48 -23.95
CA ALA A 259 -13.41 21.59 -22.99
C ALA A 259 -12.51 22.73 -23.48
N ARG A 260 -11.36 22.42 -24.09
CA ARG A 260 -10.46 23.43 -24.70
C ARG A 260 -11.14 24.18 -25.83
N SER A 261 -11.85 23.46 -26.69
CA SER A 261 -12.62 24.07 -27.79
C SER A 261 -13.67 25.05 -27.26
N ARG A 262 -14.40 24.67 -26.20
CA ARG A 262 -15.37 25.55 -25.53
C ARG A 262 -14.70 26.73 -24.82
N ALA A 263 -13.55 26.53 -24.20
CA ALA A 263 -12.80 27.59 -23.53
C ALA A 263 -12.34 28.68 -24.51
N VAL A 264 -11.86 28.30 -25.70
CA VAL A 264 -11.52 29.25 -26.76
C VAL A 264 -12.73 30.09 -27.15
N VAL A 265 -13.88 29.46 -27.40
CA VAL A 265 -15.12 30.18 -27.75
C VAL A 265 -15.55 31.12 -26.61
N ALA A 266 -15.50 30.66 -25.36
CA ALA A 266 -15.85 31.48 -24.20
C ALA A 266 -14.93 32.69 -24.05
N LYS A 267 -13.62 32.52 -24.28
CA LYS A 267 -12.63 33.59 -24.26
C LYS A 267 -12.87 34.61 -25.37
N ARG A 268 -13.14 34.16 -26.59
CA ARG A 268 -13.51 35.04 -27.71
C ARG A 268 -14.76 35.85 -27.38
N ASN A 269 -15.80 35.19 -26.86
CA ASN A 269 -17.04 35.85 -26.50
C ASN A 269 -16.85 36.89 -25.39
N ALA A 270 -16.00 36.61 -24.40
CA ALA A 270 -15.66 37.57 -23.34
C ALA A 270 -14.93 38.78 -23.92
N LEU A 271 -13.83 38.56 -24.66
CA LEU A 271 -13.05 39.65 -25.28
C LEU A 271 -13.90 40.49 -26.23
N PHE A 272 -14.76 39.86 -27.03
CA PHE A 272 -15.63 40.58 -27.96
C PHE A 272 -16.68 41.41 -27.23
N ARG A 273 -17.27 40.89 -26.15
CA ARG A 273 -18.21 41.65 -25.31
C ARG A 273 -17.53 42.88 -24.69
N ASP A 274 -16.38 42.69 -24.07
CA ASP A 274 -15.61 43.76 -23.44
C ASP A 274 -15.22 44.83 -24.46
N ALA A 275 -14.88 44.42 -25.69
CA ALA A 275 -14.61 45.32 -26.80
C ALA A 275 -15.85 46.11 -27.24
N VAL A 276 -17.03 45.49 -27.36
CA VAL A 276 -18.27 46.19 -27.73
C VAL A 276 -18.67 47.21 -26.66
N GLU A 277 -18.54 46.85 -25.39
CA GLU A 277 -18.80 47.76 -24.26
C GLU A 277 -17.84 48.96 -24.28
N SER A 278 -16.55 48.69 -24.49
CA SER A 278 -15.52 49.73 -24.61
C SER A 278 -15.78 50.64 -25.83
N TRP A 279 -16.14 50.05 -26.97
CA TRP A 279 -16.46 50.80 -28.20
C TRP A 279 -17.68 51.71 -28.02
N THR A 280 -18.72 51.22 -27.34
CA THR A 280 -19.93 52.01 -27.04
C THR A 280 -19.59 53.19 -26.12
N THR A 281 -18.75 52.96 -25.11
CA THR A 281 -18.28 54.00 -24.19
C THR A 281 -17.47 55.07 -24.93
N VAL A 282 -16.52 54.65 -25.77
CA VAL A 282 -15.71 55.54 -26.62
C VAL A 282 -16.59 56.34 -27.58
N GLY A 283 -17.62 55.72 -28.18
CA GLY A 283 -18.59 56.41 -29.02
C GLY A 283 -19.37 57.49 -28.26
N GLY A 284 -19.77 57.20 -27.02
CA GLY A 284 -20.39 58.18 -26.13
C GLY A 284 -19.48 59.37 -25.81
N ILE A 285 -18.20 59.11 -25.52
CA ILE A 285 -17.20 60.16 -25.25
C ILE A 285 -17.01 61.06 -26.48
N ARG A 286 -16.83 60.47 -27.67
CA ARG A 286 -16.65 61.24 -28.92
C ARG A 286 -17.86 62.11 -29.26
N ARG A 287 -19.07 61.58 -29.02
CA ARG A 287 -20.30 62.36 -29.19
C ARG A 287 -20.33 63.55 -28.24
N PHE A 288 -20.05 63.33 -26.97
CA PHE A 288 -19.99 64.40 -25.97
C PHE A 288 -18.93 65.46 -26.32
N CYS A 289 -17.74 65.06 -26.76
CA CYS A 289 -16.70 65.99 -27.18
C CYS A 289 -17.14 66.86 -28.37
N ARG A 290 -17.85 66.29 -29.34
CA ARG A 290 -18.43 67.05 -30.45
C ARG A 290 -19.47 68.07 -29.99
N GLU A 291 -20.35 67.68 -29.07
CA GLU A 291 -21.34 68.59 -28.48
C GLU A 291 -20.64 69.74 -27.73
N LEU A 292 -19.51 69.49 -27.04
CA LEU A 292 -18.69 70.54 -26.41
C LEU A 292 -18.02 71.48 -27.44
N GLU A 293 -17.54 70.94 -28.56
CA GLU A 293 -16.94 71.75 -29.64
C GLU A 293 -17.98 72.64 -30.33
N GLU A 294 -19.18 72.11 -30.58
CA GLU A 294 -20.31 72.87 -31.13
C GLU A 294 -20.71 74.03 -30.20
N GLU A 295 -20.84 73.76 -28.89
CA GLU A 295 -21.14 74.78 -27.87
C GLU A 295 -20.02 75.83 -27.78
N ALA A 296 -18.76 75.40 -27.84
CA ALA A 296 -17.61 76.31 -27.87
C ALA A 296 -17.59 77.20 -29.13
N GLY A 297 -18.15 76.74 -30.25
CA GLY A 297 -18.31 77.51 -31.48
C GLY A 297 -19.42 78.57 -31.42
N GLY A 298 -20.45 78.33 -30.60
CA GLY A 298 -21.56 79.26 -30.37
C GLY A 298 -21.37 80.25 -29.21
N CYS A 299 -20.32 80.08 -28.40
CA CYS A 299 -20.11 80.88 -27.20
C CYS A 299 -19.55 82.28 -27.49
N ALA A 300 -20.13 83.31 -26.87
CA ALA A 300 -19.68 84.70 -27.00
C ALA A 300 -18.45 85.02 -26.11
N ASP A 301 -18.20 84.24 -25.05
CA ASP A 301 -17.06 84.40 -24.15
C ASP A 301 -15.86 83.53 -24.61
N PRO A 302 -14.74 84.15 -25.03
CA PRO A 302 -13.58 83.41 -25.54
C PRO A 302 -12.89 82.53 -24.49
N GLU A 303 -12.91 82.90 -23.20
CA GLU A 303 -12.28 82.08 -22.15
C GLU A 303 -13.10 80.82 -21.84
N HIS A 304 -14.42 80.95 -21.87
CA HIS A 304 -15.32 79.81 -21.73
C HIS A 304 -15.22 78.85 -22.91
N ALA A 305 -15.20 79.39 -24.14
CA ALA A 305 -15.02 78.60 -25.36
C ALA A 305 -13.72 77.79 -25.34
N GLU A 306 -12.61 78.39 -24.89
CA GLU A 306 -11.32 77.70 -24.82
C GLU A 306 -11.31 76.56 -23.79
N ARG A 307 -11.95 76.74 -22.63
CA ARG A 307 -12.07 75.68 -21.62
C ARG A 307 -12.84 74.47 -22.15
N LEU A 308 -13.92 74.70 -22.90
CA LEU A 308 -14.70 73.62 -23.52
C LEU A 308 -13.87 72.85 -24.56
N ARG A 309 -13.07 73.54 -25.38
CA ARG A 309 -12.14 72.91 -26.34
C ARG A 309 -11.09 72.04 -25.66
N GLN A 310 -10.53 72.49 -24.53
CA GLN A 310 -9.56 71.70 -23.77
C GLN A 310 -10.16 70.39 -23.24
N TRP A 311 -11.40 70.44 -22.73
CA TRP A 311 -12.12 69.23 -22.31
C TRP A 311 -12.43 68.30 -23.48
N ALA A 312 -12.84 68.84 -24.63
CA ALA A 312 -13.08 68.06 -25.84
C ALA A 312 -11.79 67.37 -26.34
N GLN A 313 -10.68 68.10 -26.39
CA GLN A 313 -9.38 67.55 -26.79
C GLN A 313 -8.93 66.41 -25.87
N TRP A 314 -8.99 66.62 -24.55
CA TRP A 314 -8.63 65.59 -23.58
C TRP A 314 -9.53 64.35 -23.69
N GLY A 315 -10.83 64.57 -23.91
CA GLY A 315 -11.80 63.49 -24.12
C GLY A 315 -11.50 62.67 -25.38
N GLU A 316 -11.12 63.31 -26.48
CA GLU A 316 -10.73 62.62 -27.73
C GLU A 316 -9.43 61.81 -27.59
N GLU A 317 -8.42 62.36 -26.91
CA GLU A 317 -7.18 61.63 -26.61
C GLU A 317 -7.45 60.39 -25.74
N THR A 318 -8.31 60.55 -24.72
CA THR A 318 -8.74 59.46 -23.85
C THR A 318 -9.51 58.39 -24.63
N ALA A 319 -10.49 58.81 -25.44
CA ALA A 319 -11.29 57.94 -26.31
C ALA A 319 -10.42 57.16 -27.30
N ARG A 320 -9.34 57.76 -27.81
CA ARG A 320 -8.36 57.09 -28.68
C ARG A 320 -7.58 56.02 -27.96
N SER A 321 -7.18 56.26 -26.71
CA SER A 321 -6.43 55.28 -25.90
C SER A 321 -7.26 54.06 -25.50
N TRP A 322 -8.58 54.23 -25.35
CA TRP A 322 -9.50 53.16 -24.96
C TRP A 322 -10.20 52.49 -26.14
N ASP A 323 -9.98 52.97 -27.37
CA ASP A 323 -10.59 52.40 -28.56
C ASP A 323 -10.13 50.94 -28.72
N PRO A 324 -11.04 49.95 -28.66
CA PRO A 324 -10.67 48.53 -28.66
C PRO A 324 -10.07 48.08 -30.00
N GLY A 325 -10.28 48.82 -31.10
CA GLY A 325 -9.69 48.53 -32.40
C GLY A 325 -8.32 49.18 -32.63
N ARG A 326 -7.95 50.18 -31.81
CA ARG A 326 -6.71 50.96 -31.97
C ARG A 326 -5.74 50.79 -30.82
N SER A 327 -6.22 50.48 -29.63
CA SER A 327 -5.41 50.30 -28.43
C SER A 327 -4.54 49.03 -28.53
N ASP A 328 -3.33 49.12 -27.97
CA ASP A 328 -2.38 48.01 -27.90
C ASP A 328 -2.78 46.95 -26.85
N SER A 329 -3.81 47.22 -26.04
CA SER A 329 -4.46 46.26 -25.14
C SER A 329 -5.80 45.73 -25.67
N GLY A 330 -6.26 46.24 -26.82
CA GLY A 330 -7.56 45.90 -27.42
C GLY A 330 -7.52 44.66 -28.30
N LEU A 331 -8.56 44.49 -29.12
CA LEU A 331 -8.68 43.36 -30.06
C LEU A 331 -7.51 43.27 -31.04
N ARG A 332 -6.83 44.39 -31.32
CA ARG A 332 -5.69 44.46 -32.25
C ARG A 332 -4.48 43.64 -31.78
N SER A 333 -4.26 43.51 -30.48
CA SER A 333 -3.09 42.80 -29.92
C SER A 333 -3.40 41.37 -29.48
N GLN A 334 -4.69 40.98 -29.44
CA GLN A 334 -5.12 39.64 -29.04
C GLN A 334 -5.25 38.73 -30.26
N SER A 335 -4.71 37.51 -30.17
CA SER A 335 -4.97 36.48 -31.19
C SER A 335 -6.40 35.98 -31.08
N PHE A 336 -7.11 35.91 -32.21
CA PHE A 336 -8.45 35.34 -32.29
C PHE A 336 -8.51 33.88 -31.79
N ASP A 337 -7.42 33.14 -31.99
CA ASP A 337 -7.26 31.73 -31.62
C ASP A 337 -6.28 31.52 -30.47
N ALA A 338 -6.16 32.52 -29.58
CA ALA A 338 -5.29 32.41 -28.42
C ALA A 338 -5.58 31.12 -27.63
N ALA A 339 -4.56 30.29 -27.47
CA ALA A 339 -4.69 29.05 -26.72
C ALA A 339 -5.18 29.35 -25.29
N PRO A 340 -6.11 28.54 -24.76
CA PRO A 340 -6.60 28.75 -23.42
C PRO A 340 -5.50 28.38 -22.42
N THR A 341 -5.44 29.11 -21.30
CA THR A 341 -4.55 28.72 -20.19
C THR A 341 -4.98 27.36 -19.60
N PRO A 342 -4.10 26.62 -18.91
CA PRO A 342 -4.42 25.27 -18.41
C PRO A 342 -5.70 25.19 -17.55
N ASP A 343 -6.08 26.28 -16.88
CA ASP A 343 -7.26 26.37 -16.02
C ASP A 343 -8.53 26.89 -16.72
N GLU A 344 -8.43 27.54 -17.88
CA GLU A 344 -9.59 28.05 -18.62
C GLU A 344 -10.56 26.94 -19.09
N PRO A 345 -10.13 25.70 -19.41
CA PRO A 345 -11.03 24.57 -19.67
C PRO A 345 -11.80 24.04 -18.45
N ARG A 346 -11.40 24.42 -17.22
CA ARG A 346 -11.94 23.89 -15.96
C ARG A 346 -13.47 23.96 -15.84
N PRO A 347 -14.17 25.02 -16.29
CA PRO A 347 -15.64 25.05 -16.25
C PRO A 347 -16.30 24.06 -17.20
N PHE A 348 -15.60 23.64 -18.26
CA PHE A 348 -16.18 22.85 -19.37
C PHE A 348 -15.85 21.36 -19.29
N VAL A 349 -14.85 20.97 -18.51
CA VAL A 349 -14.38 19.57 -18.40
C VAL A 349 -15.20 18.72 -17.41
N GLY A 350 -16.20 19.30 -16.74
CA GLY A 350 -17.08 18.61 -15.80
C GLY A 350 -16.37 18.19 -14.51
N ASP A 351 -16.50 16.91 -14.14
CA ASP A 351 -15.87 16.34 -12.94
C ASP A 351 -14.40 15.92 -13.16
N TRP A 352 -13.88 16.06 -14.37
CA TRP A 352 -12.47 15.75 -14.66
C TRP A 352 -11.54 16.87 -14.17
N SER A 353 -10.32 16.50 -13.81
CA SER A 353 -9.26 17.48 -13.56
C SER A 353 -8.71 18.05 -14.88
N PRO A 354 -8.40 19.36 -14.96
CA PRO A 354 -7.62 19.91 -16.06
C PRO A 354 -6.18 19.38 -16.11
N HIS A 355 -5.67 18.83 -15.00
CA HIS A 355 -4.26 18.46 -14.84
C HIS A 355 -3.98 16.97 -14.98
N GLY A 356 -5.01 16.11 -15.11
CA GLY A 356 -4.80 14.69 -15.34
C GLY A 356 -6.06 13.82 -15.38
N PRO A 357 -5.92 12.53 -15.69
CA PRO A 357 -7.01 11.58 -15.92
C PRO A 357 -7.63 11.05 -14.62
N TYR A 358 -7.89 11.95 -13.68
CA TYR A 358 -8.60 11.69 -12.44
C TYR A 358 -9.77 12.65 -12.30
N ARG A 359 -10.79 12.21 -11.56
CA ARG A 359 -11.97 13.03 -11.28
C ARG A 359 -11.74 13.84 -10.01
N GLU A 360 -12.04 15.13 -10.06
CA GLU A 360 -12.03 16.00 -8.91
C GLU A 360 -13.41 15.97 -8.26
N TYR A 361 -13.46 15.71 -6.96
CA TYR A 361 -14.71 15.83 -6.22
C TYR A 361 -15.06 17.31 -6.06
N ARG A 362 -15.98 17.80 -6.89
CA ARG A 362 -16.56 19.14 -6.72
C ARG A 362 -17.70 19.03 -5.73
N TYR A 363 -17.51 19.59 -4.54
CA TYR A 363 -18.62 19.80 -3.62
C TYR A 363 -19.61 20.77 -4.27
N ARG A 364 -20.65 20.23 -4.92
CA ARG A 364 -21.80 21.03 -5.35
C ARG A 364 -22.61 21.26 -4.07
N PRO A 365 -22.72 22.51 -3.57
CA PRO A 365 -23.60 22.77 -2.45
C PRO A 365 -24.99 22.28 -2.86
N LEU A 366 -25.58 21.38 -2.06
CA LEU A 366 -26.97 20.97 -2.24
C LEU A 366 -27.81 22.24 -2.37
N PRO A 367 -28.78 22.29 -3.31
CA PRO A 367 -29.70 23.41 -3.38
C PRO A 367 -30.28 23.61 -1.98
N LYS A 368 -30.12 24.81 -1.41
CA LYS A 368 -30.89 25.16 -0.22
C LYS A 368 -32.35 25.10 -0.67
N GLU A 369 -33.07 24.09 -0.20
CA GLU A 369 -34.53 24.11 -0.26
C GLU A 369 -34.95 25.42 0.42
N SER A 370 -35.43 26.36 -0.39
CA SER A 370 -36.12 27.54 0.12
C SER A 370 -37.25 27.02 1.01
N PRO A 371 -37.47 27.59 2.21
CA PRO A 371 -38.59 27.18 3.03
C PRO A 371 -39.86 27.39 2.22
N SER A 372 -40.54 26.27 1.91
CA SER A 372 -41.89 26.28 1.36
C SER A 372 -42.73 27.22 2.20
N GLU A 373 -43.25 28.27 1.59
CA GLU A 373 -44.29 29.10 2.16
C GLU A 373 -45.43 28.18 2.60
N ALA A 374 -45.63 28.10 3.92
CA ALA A 374 -46.79 27.48 4.50
C ALA A 374 -47.99 28.39 4.24
N THR A 375 -48.70 28.16 3.14
CA THR A 375 -50.08 28.62 3.02
C THR A 375 -50.94 27.84 3.99
N GLY A 376 -51.47 28.56 4.99
CA GLY A 376 -52.43 28.05 5.95
C GLY A 376 -53.74 27.61 5.29
N GLY A 377 -54.33 26.58 5.88
CA GLY A 377 -55.68 26.09 5.58
C GLY A 377 -56.20 25.34 6.79
N THR A 378 -57.01 26.03 7.59
CA THR A 378 -57.66 25.59 8.82
C THR A 378 -58.78 24.58 8.58
N SER A 379 -58.95 23.69 9.57
CA SER A 379 -60.21 23.07 10.03
C SER A 379 -60.93 22.05 9.14
N SER A 380 -61.06 20.80 9.62
CA SER A 380 -62.30 20.32 10.25
C SER A 380 -62.21 18.84 10.64
N ILE A 381 -62.82 18.54 11.79
CA ILE A 381 -62.96 17.24 12.46
C ILE A 381 -64.07 16.40 11.82
N GLY A 382 -63.92 15.07 11.89
CA GLY A 382 -65.00 14.07 11.85
C GLY A 382 -64.63 12.84 11.02
N GLU A 383 -65.03 11.60 11.30
CA GLU A 383 -65.58 10.92 12.46
C GLU A 383 -65.49 9.40 12.15
N PHE A 384 -65.51 8.59 13.20
CA PHE A 384 -65.55 7.12 13.23
C PHE A 384 -66.65 6.47 12.35
N ARG A 385 -66.38 5.32 11.67
CA ARG A 385 -66.95 3.97 12.00
C ARG A 385 -66.69 2.84 10.97
N ARG A 386 -66.14 1.74 11.52
CA ARG A 386 -66.54 0.30 11.49
C ARG A 386 -66.87 -0.48 10.21
N GLY A 387 -66.30 -1.69 10.20
CA GLY A 387 -66.91 -2.97 9.75
C GLY A 387 -66.02 -3.69 8.75
N GLY A 388 -65.65 -4.98 8.82
CA GLY A 388 -65.88 -6.12 9.71
C GLY A 388 -64.91 -7.24 9.21
N ALA A 389 -64.22 -7.96 10.11
CA ALA A 389 -64.48 -9.36 10.50
C ALA A 389 -64.36 -10.42 9.37
N VAL A 390 -63.42 -11.37 9.57
CA VAL A 390 -63.44 -12.86 9.37
C VAL A 390 -61.95 -13.30 9.38
N ASP A 391 -61.39 -13.80 10.48
CA ASP A 391 -61.46 -15.16 11.07
C ASP A 391 -60.86 -16.28 10.20
N ARG A 392 -59.62 -16.73 10.50
CA ARG A 392 -59.29 -18.11 10.96
C ARG A 392 -57.82 -18.53 10.75
N SER A 393 -57.17 -18.75 11.90
CA SER A 393 -56.51 -20.01 12.30
C SER A 393 -55.11 -20.42 11.78
N ARG A 394 -54.22 -20.56 12.78
CA ARG A 394 -53.08 -21.52 12.95
C ARG A 394 -51.79 -21.25 12.16
N SER A 395 -50.57 -21.41 12.69
CA SER A 395 -50.03 -21.63 14.04
C SER A 395 -48.50 -21.68 13.94
N ALA A 396 -47.82 -21.19 14.99
CA ALA A 396 -46.48 -21.57 15.47
C ALA A 396 -45.19 -21.06 14.76
N GLY A 397 -44.23 -20.63 15.59
CA GLY A 397 -42.81 -20.39 15.26
C GLY A 397 -42.36 -18.95 15.51
N SER A 398 -42.22 -18.49 16.77
CA SER A 398 -40.96 -18.48 17.53
C SER A 398 -39.72 -18.07 16.70
N GLY A 399 -39.13 -16.90 16.99
CA GLY A 399 -37.79 -16.58 16.49
C GLY A 399 -37.42 -15.10 16.44
N MET A 400 -37.19 -14.53 17.61
CA MET A 400 -36.52 -13.26 17.92
C MET A 400 -35.73 -12.55 16.80
N SER A 401 -36.16 -11.32 16.56
CA SER A 401 -35.40 -10.17 16.10
C SER A 401 -34.17 -9.89 16.98
N SER A 402 -33.03 -9.53 16.37
CA SER A 402 -32.40 -8.21 16.56
C SER A 402 -31.02 -8.07 15.90
N PRO A 403 -30.59 -6.82 15.63
CA PRO A 403 -29.91 -6.47 14.38
C PRO A 403 -28.53 -5.83 14.57
N ALA A 404 -28.00 -5.46 13.41
CA ALA A 404 -26.79 -4.72 13.09
C ALA A 404 -26.41 -3.60 14.07
N ARG A 405 -25.10 -3.55 14.37
CA ARG A 405 -24.40 -2.44 15.01
C ARG A 405 -24.11 -1.34 13.98
N VAL A 406 -24.61 -0.14 14.25
CA VAL A 406 -24.11 1.13 13.70
C VAL A 406 -23.48 1.89 14.87
N GLY A 407 -22.17 2.14 14.80
CA GLY A 407 -21.42 2.88 15.82
C GLY A 407 -21.03 4.27 15.30
N GLY A 408 -21.69 5.30 15.83
CA GLY A 408 -21.44 6.70 15.52
C GLY A 408 -20.13 7.24 16.10
N TRP A 409 -19.55 8.21 15.39
CA TRP A 409 -18.41 9.00 15.84
C TRP A 409 -18.83 10.42 16.23
N ARG A 410 -18.09 10.92 17.22
CA ARG A 410 -18.46 11.95 18.19
C ARG A 410 -18.28 13.37 17.66
N ARG A 411 -19.15 14.28 18.12
CA ARG A 411 -19.01 15.74 18.03
C ARG A 411 -17.98 16.25 19.06
N CYS A 412 -17.11 17.17 18.65
CA CYS A 412 -16.31 18.03 19.53
C CYS A 412 -17.01 19.40 19.69
N PRO A 413 -17.03 20.02 20.88
CA PRO A 413 -17.56 21.36 21.07
C PRO A 413 -16.49 22.45 20.89
N ALA A 414 -16.95 23.60 20.39
CA ALA A 414 -16.19 24.83 20.20
C ALA A 414 -15.81 25.52 21.52
N ARG A 415 -14.68 26.22 21.52
CA ARG A 415 -14.30 27.24 22.52
C ARG A 415 -13.71 28.46 21.81
N VAL A 416 -14.29 29.62 22.08
CA VAL A 416 -13.78 30.98 21.80
C VAL A 416 -13.31 31.57 23.14
N PRO A 417 -12.26 32.40 23.17
CA PRO A 417 -12.47 33.77 23.65
C PRO A 417 -11.73 34.86 22.85
N ARG A 418 -12.30 36.07 22.93
CA ARG A 418 -11.92 37.35 22.33
C ARG A 418 -10.77 38.05 23.09
N HIS A 419 -9.92 38.83 22.40
CA HIS A 419 -9.79 40.31 22.47
C HIS A 419 -8.36 40.90 22.28
N LEU A 420 -8.32 41.94 21.44
CA LEU A 420 -7.48 43.17 21.47
C LEU A 420 -5.98 43.08 21.11
N ARG A 421 -5.56 43.72 20.01
CA ARG A 421 -5.16 45.14 19.99
C ARG A 421 -4.84 45.65 18.58
N ARG A 422 -5.22 46.91 18.37
CA ARG A 422 -4.93 47.79 17.23
C ARG A 422 -3.42 47.95 17.01
N ALA A 423 -2.96 47.85 15.76
CA ALA A 423 -1.68 48.41 15.34
C ALA A 423 -1.93 49.37 14.15
N ARG A 424 -1.70 50.65 14.42
CA ARG A 424 -1.69 51.74 13.44
C ARG A 424 -0.48 51.56 12.52
N LEU A 425 -0.70 51.37 11.22
CA LEU A 425 0.36 51.52 10.22
C LEU A 425 0.55 53.01 9.95
N ARG A 426 1.72 53.53 10.36
CA ARG A 426 2.21 54.85 9.97
C ARG A 426 2.71 54.77 8.52
N LEU A 427 2.18 55.67 7.70
CA LEU A 427 2.72 56.05 6.40
C LEU A 427 4.17 56.52 6.58
N THR A 428 5.10 55.93 5.83
CA THR A 428 6.43 56.49 5.56
C THR A 428 6.53 56.75 4.06
N LEU A 429 6.78 58.03 3.74
CA LEU A 429 7.01 58.54 2.40
C LEU A 429 8.31 57.99 1.80
N PRO A 430 8.41 57.81 0.48
CA PRO A 430 9.67 57.49 -0.18
C PRO A 430 10.51 58.76 -0.39
N SER A 431 11.76 58.70 0.06
CA SER A 431 12.82 59.66 -0.29
C SER A 431 13.28 59.44 -1.73
N GLN A 432 13.12 60.45 -2.57
CA GLN A 432 13.80 60.56 -3.86
C GLN A 432 15.20 61.17 -3.72
N THR A 433 16.04 60.89 -4.72
CA THR A 433 17.31 61.56 -5.13
C THR A 433 18.55 61.29 -4.25
N ARG A 434 19.77 61.08 -4.76
CA ARG A 434 20.39 61.31 -6.09
C ARG A 434 21.77 60.63 -6.14
N ARG A 435 22.09 59.91 -7.23
CA ARG A 435 23.44 59.67 -7.82
C ARG A 435 23.14 59.13 -9.23
N ARG A 436 23.59 59.66 -10.36
CA ARG A 436 24.53 60.73 -10.73
C ARG A 436 23.90 61.53 -11.86
#